data_AF-A0A1X2ISR1-F1
#
_entry.id   AF-A0A1X2ISR1-F1
#
_cell.length_a   1.000
_cell.length_b   1.000
_cell.length_c   1.000
_cell.angle_alpha   90.00
_cell.angle_beta   90.00
_cell.angle_gamma   90.00
#
_symmetry.space_group_name_H-M   'P 1'
#
loop_
_entity.id
_entity.type
_entity.pdbx_description
1 polymer ?
#
loop_
_entity_poly.entity_id
_entity_poly.type
_entity_poly.pdbx_seq_one_letter_code
_entity_poly.pdbx_strand_id
1 'polypeptide(L)'
;MVFQSTRPVAASLIKPYLKKLTLRVHPDFFHGDKIKKQHNAETLQQLYTILDPILRPATASSTTTTSADPIRLNFYNKQENEALKSKTQRRKQIPRPTKTQDVIFSDPKQTWPTVDSFFSLCQQLDITILPSDQDAVRSMMLQQQQLKDQQRSTRGNRKPQISLTEQFASALYKEQQQQQQQQQQQQWSRSSILEQKLFMWDPQLNSSHVVDKFSEWLPHLQPEQWWGKLPTLFLSAQIPRPSGTMAKGILILDDSMTMDGNQTHHTHTFHSLDSCFFIYLFAFWLFD
;
A
#
# COMPACT_ATOMS: atom_id res chain seq x y z
N MET A 1 -8.71 3.36 6.08
CA MET A 1 -8.29 4.78 5.98
C MET A 1 -6.78 4.82 6.01
N VAL A 2 -6.15 5.23 4.91
CA VAL A 2 -4.69 5.31 4.76
C VAL A 2 -4.26 6.66 5.34
N PHE A 3 -3.43 6.64 6.40
CA PHE A 3 -2.84 7.86 6.94
C PHE A 3 -1.77 8.39 5.97
N GLN A 4 -2.21 9.12 4.95
CA GLN A 4 -1.38 10.10 4.27
C GLN A 4 -1.44 11.40 5.08
N SER A 5 -0.46 11.68 5.94
CA SER A 5 0.00 13.04 6.26
C SER A 5 1.10 13.00 7.32
N THR A 6 2.28 13.55 7.01
CA THR A 6 3.31 14.15 7.92
C THR A 6 4.67 14.27 7.20
N ARG A 7 4.69 14.65 5.92
CA ARG A 7 5.94 14.75 5.14
C ARG A 7 6.51 16.17 4.83
N PRO A 8 6.00 17.31 5.36
CA PRO A 8 6.71 18.59 5.24
C PRO A 8 7.30 19.17 6.54
N VAL A 9 7.26 18.47 7.69
CA VAL A 9 7.69 19.04 8.98
C VAL A 9 9.22 19.14 9.09
N ALA A 10 9.97 18.06 8.82
CA ALA A 10 11.43 18.05 9.00
C ALA A 10 12.17 19.06 8.10
N ALA A 11 11.76 19.19 6.83
CA ALA A 11 12.35 20.16 5.91
C ALA A 11 12.09 21.62 6.35
N SER A 12 10.92 21.89 6.96
CA SER A 12 10.58 23.22 7.47
C SER A 12 11.45 23.61 8.67
N LEU A 13 11.88 22.63 9.48
CA LEU A 13 12.78 22.83 10.61
C LEU A 13 14.23 23.04 10.17
N ILE A 14 14.70 22.37 9.12
CA ILE A 14 16.11 22.47 8.68
C ILE A 14 16.40 23.81 7.96
N LYS A 15 15.52 24.22 7.04
CA LYS A 15 15.77 25.36 6.12
C LYS A 15 16.21 26.67 6.81
N PRO A 16 15.58 27.12 7.91
CA PRO A 16 15.96 28.36 8.58
C PRO A 16 17.39 28.35 9.13
N TYR A 17 17.85 27.19 9.62
CA TYR A 17 19.18 27.04 10.20
C TYR A 17 20.24 26.72 9.15
N LEU A 18 19.88 26.03 8.06
CA LEU A 18 20.81 25.70 6.98
C LEU A 18 21.38 26.94 6.30
N LYS A 19 20.55 27.98 6.11
CA LYS A 19 21.01 29.29 5.61
C LYS A 19 22.01 29.93 6.56
N LYS A 20 21.72 29.92 7.87
CA LYS A 20 22.62 30.48 8.90
C LYS A 20 23.95 29.72 8.95
N LEU A 21 23.90 28.39 8.86
CA LEU A 21 25.08 27.53 8.83
C LEU A 21 25.95 27.83 7.61
N THR A 22 25.34 27.87 6.42
CA THR A 22 26.05 28.18 5.17
C THR A 22 26.77 29.53 5.26
N LEU A 23 26.12 30.54 5.85
CA LEU A 23 26.72 31.86 6.07
C LEU A 23 27.86 31.88 7.11
N ARG A 24 28.01 30.85 7.94
CA ARG A 24 29.15 30.73 8.88
C ARG A 24 30.36 30.04 8.28
N VAL A 25 30.12 29.07 7.39
CA VAL A 25 31.16 28.15 6.90
C VAL A 25 31.42 28.26 5.40
N HIS A 26 30.78 29.20 4.69
CA HIS A 26 30.89 29.31 3.24
C HIS A 26 32.35 29.33 2.76
N PRO A 27 32.72 28.54 1.73
CA PRO A 27 34.09 28.47 1.23
C PRO A 27 34.64 29.83 0.77
N ASP A 28 33.78 30.70 0.22
CA ASP A 28 34.20 32.04 -0.20
C ASP A 28 34.58 32.95 0.97
N PHE A 29 34.34 32.57 2.22
CA PHE A 29 34.84 33.36 3.33
C PHE A 29 36.34 33.13 3.63
N PHE A 30 36.96 32.12 3.02
CA PHE A 30 38.33 31.64 3.27
C PHE A 30 39.30 31.92 2.11
N HIS A 31 39.28 33.13 1.54
CA HIS A 31 40.15 33.52 0.42
C HIS A 31 41.65 33.31 0.68
N GLY A 32 42.10 33.46 1.93
CA GLY A 32 43.52 33.33 2.32
C GLY A 32 43.98 31.90 2.63
N ASP A 33 43.05 30.96 2.85
CA ASP A 33 43.35 29.59 3.31
C ASP A 33 42.72 28.56 2.35
N LYS A 34 43.42 28.25 1.24
CA LYS A 34 42.92 27.34 0.19
C LYS A 34 42.49 25.96 0.72
N ILE A 35 43.22 25.42 1.70
CA ILE A 35 42.92 24.12 2.32
C ILE A 35 41.57 24.18 3.06
N LYS A 36 41.31 25.25 3.82
CA LYS A 36 40.06 25.42 4.56
C LYS A 36 38.89 25.69 3.63
N LYS A 37 39.13 26.48 2.57
CA LYS A 37 38.16 26.71 1.50
C LYS A 37 37.72 25.39 0.87
N GLN A 38 38.66 24.55 0.46
CA GLN A 38 38.38 23.25 -0.14
C GLN A 38 37.65 22.32 0.84
N HIS A 39 38.15 22.21 2.08
CA HIS A 39 37.55 21.39 3.12
C HIS A 39 36.09 21.76 3.40
N ASN A 40 35.79 23.05 3.57
CA ASN A 40 34.42 23.50 3.83
C ASN A 40 33.52 23.28 2.61
N ALA A 41 34.04 23.41 1.38
CA ALA A 41 33.26 23.12 0.17
C ALA A 41 32.88 21.63 0.09
N GLU A 42 33.85 20.74 0.31
CA GLU A 42 33.63 19.27 0.34
C GLU A 42 32.68 18.87 1.47
N THR A 43 32.88 19.40 2.67
CA THR A 43 32.03 19.09 3.83
C THR A 43 30.61 19.63 3.64
N LEU A 44 30.44 20.81 3.04
CA LEU A 44 29.10 21.32 2.69
C LEU A 44 28.42 20.41 1.67
N GLN A 45 29.15 19.96 0.64
CA GLN A 45 28.61 19.03 -0.34
C GLN A 45 28.15 17.72 0.32
N GLN A 46 28.96 17.16 1.22
CA GLN A 46 28.58 15.97 2.01
C GLN A 46 27.34 16.23 2.87
N LEU A 47 27.25 17.40 3.53
CA LEU A 47 26.08 17.78 4.30
C LEU A 47 24.82 17.84 3.43
N TYR A 48 24.90 18.43 2.24
CA TYR A 48 23.77 18.46 1.30
C TYR A 48 23.38 17.05 0.85
N THR A 49 24.32 16.14 0.59
CA THR A 49 24.02 14.74 0.26
C THR A 49 23.25 14.03 1.39
N ILE A 50 23.57 14.32 2.65
CA ILE A 50 22.87 13.76 3.82
C ILE A 50 21.47 14.36 3.98
N LEU A 51 21.32 15.67 3.73
CA LEU A 51 20.06 16.39 3.93
C LEU A 51 19.10 16.31 2.74
N ASP A 52 19.58 16.02 1.53
CA ASP A 52 18.78 16.02 0.30
C ASP A 52 17.55 15.09 0.38
N PRO A 53 17.63 13.86 0.91
CA PRO A 53 16.45 13.00 1.09
C PRO A 53 15.36 13.60 1.98
N ILE A 54 15.75 14.51 2.89
CA ILE A 54 14.84 15.20 3.83
C ILE A 54 14.28 16.48 3.19
N LEU A 55 15.13 17.22 2.47
CA LEU A 55 14.79 18.52 1.87
C LEU A 55 13.95 18.38 0.59
N ARG A 56 14.19 17.31 -0.17
CA ARG A 56 13.52 16.99 -1.44
C ARG A 56 13.17 15.50 -1.45
N PRO A 57 12.11 15.08 -0.75
CA PRO A 57 11.60 13.72 -0.86
C PRO A 57 11.10 13.49 -2.29
N ALA A 58 11.94 12.93 -3.15
CA ALA A 58 11.59 12.67 -4.54
C ALA A 58 10.43 11.67 -4.62
N THR A 59 9.41 12.00 -5.42
CA THR A 59 8.55 11.00 -6.06
C THR A 59 9.44 10.15 -6.95
N ALA A 60 9.76 8.94 -6.49
CA ALA A 60 10.35 7.81 -7.23
C ALA A 60 11.24 8.21 -8.44
N SER A 61 12.56 8.43 -8.24
CA SER A 61 13.60 8.13 -9.25
C SER A 61 15.05 8.49 -8.87
N SER A 62 15.33 9.15 -7.75
CA SER A 62 16.74 9.37 -7.34
C SER A 62 17.10 8.53 -6.12
N THR A 63 17.44 7.26 -6.34
CA THR A 63 18.23 6.48 -5.39
C THR A 63 19.64 7.08 -5.33
N THR A 64 19.81 8.11 -4.52
CA THR A 64 21.13 8.47 -4.00
C THR A 64 21.57 7.33 -3.08
N THR A 65 22.60 6.61 -3.48
CA THR A 65 23.28 5.57 -2.71
C THR A 65 24.02 6.22 -1.53
N THR A 66 23.28 6.70 -0.53
CA THR A 66 23.87 7.03 0.77
C THR A 66 24.26 5.70 1.42
N SER A 67 25.57 5.49 1.60
CA SER A 67 26.09 4.35 2.34
C SER A 67 25.48 4.34 3.74
N ALA A 68 25.28 3.14 4.30
CA ALA A 68 24.73 2.97 5.65
C ALA A 68 25.76 3.31 6.74
N ASP A 69 26.95 3.77 6.36
CA ASP A 69 28.06 3.99 7.25
C ASP A 69 27.96 5.37 7.94
N PRO A 70 28.44 5.48 9.19
CA PRO A 70 28.43 6.73 9.92
C PRO A 70 29.34 7.77 9.24
N ILE A 71 28.77 8.93 8.89
CA ILE A 71 29.50 10.03 8.25
C ILE A 71 29.90 11.06 9.32
N ARG A 72 31.16 11.50 9.33
CA ARG A 72 31.66 12.52 10.26
C ARG A 72 31.88 13.83 9.54
N LEU A 73 31.26 14.91 10.02
CA LEU A 73 31.41 16.24 9.45
C LEU A 73 32.02 17.22 10.47
N ASN A 74 32.88 18.10 9.98
CA ASN A 74 33.48 19.20 10.73
C ASN A 74 33.72 20.40 9.81
N PHE A 75 33.59 21.61 10.32
CA PHE A 75 33.78 22.84 9.54
C PHE A 75 34.84 23.74 10.17
N TYR A 76 35.47 24.56 9.35
CA TYR A 76 36.18 25.73 9.82
C TYR A 76 35.20 26.89 9.99
N ASN A 77 35.19 27.53 11.16
CA ASN A 77 34.36 28.71 11.44
C ASN A 77 35.19 29.99 11.31
N LYS A 78 34.65 31.01 10.64
CA LYS A 78 35.30 32.32 10.49
C LYS A 78 35.01 33.26 11.67
N GLN A 79 33.86 33.16 12.34
CA GLN A 79 33.33 34.26 13.18
C GLN A 79 33.92 34.42 14.57
N GLU A 80 34.75 33.48 15.07
CA GLU A 80 35.48 33.69 16.34
C GLU A 80 36.44 34.91 16.27
N ASN A 81 36.72 35.40 15.06
CA ASN A 81 37.46 36.63 14.80
C ASN A 81 36.73 37.94 15.14
N GLU A 82 35.40 37.98 15.17
CA GLU A 82 34.64 39.23 15.37
C GLU A 82 34.39 39.50 16.86
N ALA A 83 34.11 38.47 17.67
CA ALA A 83 33.89 38.61 19.12
C ALA A 83 35.15 39.06 19.88
N LEU A 84 36.35 38.71 19.40
CA LEU A 84 37.62 39.20 19.96
C LEU A 84 38.01 40.61 19.47
N LYS A 85 37.41 41.16 18.42
CA LYS A 85 37.69 42.55 17.99
C LYS A 85 37.00 43.60 18.87
N SER A 86 35.91 43.23 19.53
CA SER A 86 35.16 44.12 20.45
C SER A 86 35.79 44.24 21.85
N LYS A 87 36.79 43.42 22.20
CA LYS A 87 37.51 43.53 23.47
C LYS A 87 39.01 43.42 23.21
N THR A 88 39.71 44.53 23.42
CA THR A 88 41.18 44.66 23.51
C THR A 88 41.90 45.05 22.21
N GLN A 89 42.09 46.37 22.02
CA GLN A 89 43.31 46.90 21.42
C GLN A 89 44.50 46.36 22.22
N ARG A 90 45.20 45.33 21.73
CA ARG A 90 46.67 45.13 21.85
C ARG A 90 47.06 43.75 21.31
N ARG A 91 48.05 43.78 20.41
CA ARG A 91 48.78 42.67 19.74
C ARG A 91 48.10 41.99 18.55
N LYS A 92 48.70 42.25 17.37
CA LYS A 92 48.55 41.50 16.11
C LYS A 92 48.88 40.01 16.34
N GLN A 93 47.88 39.21 16.67
CA GLN A 93 47.87 37.79 16.31
C GLN A 93 46.66 37.60 15.41
N ILE A 94 46.89 37.15 14.18
CA ILE A 94 45.84 36.78 13.23
C ILE A 94 45.05 35.64 13.90
N PRO A 95 43.77 35.82 14.28
CA PRO A 95 43.04 34.77 14.97
C PRO A 95 42.82 33.60 14.01
N ARG A 96 43.39 32.45 14.39
CA ARG A 96 43.41 31.23 13.59
C ARG A 96 41.99 30.67 13.55
N PRO A 97 41.39 30.42 12.37
CA PRO A 97 40.10 29.76 12.26
C PRO A 97 40.10 28.43 13.02
N THR A 98 39.21 28.29 13.98
CA THR A 98 39.08 27.10 14.82
C THR A 98 38.19 26.10 14.11
N LYS A 99 38.65 24.84 14.08
CA LYS A 99 37.91 23.73 13.49
C LYS A 99 36.85 23.27 14.50
N THR A 100 35.60 23.10 14.09
CA THR A 100 34.57 22.52 14.95
C THR A 100 34.93 21.08 15.30
N GLN A 101 34.32 20.57 16.37
CA GLN A 101 34.41 19.14 16.69
C GLN A 101 33.70 18.31 15.62
N ASP A 102 34.02 17.01 15.58
CA ASP A 102 33.38 16.09 14.65
C ASP A 102 31.94 15.82 15.10
N VAL A 103 30.98 16.07 14.21
CA VAL A 103 29.58 15.66 14.38
C VAL A 103 29.35 14.39 13.57
N ILE A 104 28.84 13.36 14.25
CA ILE A 104 28.62 12.04 13.65
C ILE A 104 27.15 11.91 13.23
N PHE A 105 26.95 11.57 11.97
CA PHE A 105 25.67 11.19 11.38
C PHE A 105 25.63 9.66 11.31
N SER A 106 25.15 9.04 12.40
CA SER A 106 25.22 7.59 12.61
C SER A 106 24.32 6.78 11.67
N ASP A 107 23.20 7.35 11.24
CA ASP A 107 22.27 6.72 10.29
C ASP A 107 21.67 7.79 9.36
N PRO A 108 22.33 8.11 8.23
CA PRO A 108 21.88 9.16 7.32
C PRO A 108 20.57 8.81 6.59
N LYS A 109 20.01 7.61 6.78
CA LYS A 109 18.71 7.21 6.23
C LYS A 109 17.55 7.59 7.15
N GLN A 110 17.81 7.80 8.44
CA GLN A 110 16.76 8.18 9.40
C GLN A 110 16.63 9.71 9.50
N THR A 111 15.42 10.20 9.21
CA THR A 111 15.11 11.63 9.13
C THR A 111 15.39 12.37 10.44
N TRP A 112 14.84 11.91 11.57
CA TRP A 112 14.89 12.65 12.84
C TRP A 112 16.25 12.61 13.54
N PRO A 113 16.95 11.46 13.62
CA PRO A 113 18.35 11.44 14.09
C PRO A 113 19.26 12.34 13.25
N THR A 114 19.05 12.40 11.93
CA THR A 114 19.81 13.30 11.05
C THR A 114 19.55 14.78 11.35
N VAL A 115 18.29 15.15 11.63
CA VAL A 115 17.92 16.53 12.02
C VAL A 115 18.58 16.89 13.37
N ASP A 116 18.61 15.97 14.33
CA ASP A 116 19.24 16.17 15.64
C ASP A 116 20.77 16.34 15.54
N SER A 117 21.45 15.49 14.75
CA SER A 117 22.88 15.67 14.42
C SER A 117 23.13 17.02 13.73
N PHE A 118 22.24 17.43 12.82
CA PHE A 118 22.33 18.74 12.17
C PHE A 118 22.14 19.91 13.16
N PHE A 119 21.26 19.77 14.15
CA PHE A 119 21.10 20.77 15.21
C PHE A 119 22.34 20.84 16.11
N SER A 120 22.95 19.69 16.44
CA SER A 120 24.23 19.65 17.15
C SER A 120 25.34 20.40 16.40
N LEU A 121 25.40 20.23 15.08
CA LEU A 121 26.32 20.96 14.20
C LEU A 121 26.06 22.48 14.21
N CYS A 122 24.79 22.89 14.20
CA CYS A 122 24.42 24.30 14.29
C CYS A 122 24.83 24.92 15.65
N GLN A 123 24.64 24.19 16.74
CA GLN A 123 25.05 24.64 18.08
C GLN A 123 26.56 24.82 18.19
N GLN A 124 27.36 23.92 17.62
CA GLN A 124 28.83 24.06 17.58
C GLN A 124 29.31 25.28 16.77
N LEU A 125 28.49 25.82 15.88
CA LEU A 125 28.77 27.01 15.08
C LEU A 125 28.19 28.31 15.70
N ASP A 126 27.78 28.25 16.97
CA ASP A 126 27.10 29.32 17.70
C ASP A 126 25.82 29.80 17.04
N ILE A 127 25.06 28.89 16.41
CA ILE A 127 23.75 29.18 15.85
C ILE A 127 22.70 28.82 16.89
N THR A 128 22.04 29.84 17.44
CA THR A 128 20.94 29.64 18.40
C THR A 128 19.77 28.92 17.74
N ILE A 129 19.42 27.76 18.29
CA ILE A 129 18.25 26.97 17.91
C ILE A 129 17.12 27.29 18.88
N LEU A 130 15.91 27.45 18.36
CA LEU A 130 14.73 27.68 19.19
C LEU A 130 14.46 26.42 20.04
N PRO A 131 14.23 26.54 21.36
CA PRO A 131 13.91 25.40 22.21
C PRO A 131 12.69 24.62 21.70
N SER A 132 11.69 25.33 21.17
CA SER A 132 10.49 24.72 20.56
C SER A 132 10.81 23.77 19.41
N ASP A 133 11.80 24.09 18.58
CA ASP A 133 12.19 23.24 17.44
C ASP A 133 12.93 22.00 17.92
N GLN A 134 13.76 22.16 18.96
CA GLN A 134 14.49 21.04 19.57
C GLN A 134 13.54 20.07 20.28
N ASP A 135 12.52 20.59 20.97
CA ASP A 135 11.48 19.77 21.61
C ASP A 135 10.60 19.06 20.59
N ALA A 136 10.32 19.69 19.44
CA ALA A 136 9.62 19.05 18.33
C ALA A 136 10.41 17.86 17.78
N VAL A 137 11.73 18.00 17.56
CA VAL A 137 12.60 16.90 17.08
C VAL A 137 12.62 15.75 18.09
N ARG A 138 12.81 16.03 19.39
CA ARG A 138 12.79 15.01 20.45
C ARG A 138 11.45 14.27 20.51
N SER A 139 10.34 15.00 20.43
CA SER A 139 9.00 14.42 20.46
C SER A 139 8.77 13.47 19.28
N MET A 140 9.22 13.85 18.08
CA MET A 140 9.11 13.00 16.88
C MET A 140 10.04 11.78 16.94
N MET A 141 11.25 11.91 17.50
CA MET A 141 12.15 10.77 17.73
C MET A 141 11.54 9.76 18.71
N LEU A 142 10.98 10.25 19.84
CA LEU A 142 10.30 9.41 20.83
C LEU A 142 9.09 8.71 20.23
N GLN A 143 8.27 9.41 19.43
CA GLN A 143 7.14 8.82 18.73
C GLN A 143 7.60 7.72 17.76
N GLN A 144 8.68 7.95 17.00
CA GLN A 144 9.24 6.96 16.10
C GLN A 144 9.78 5.72 16.84
N GLN A 145 10.40 5.91 18.00
CA GLN A 145 10.87 4.82 18.85
C GLN A 145 9.70 4.02 19.43
N GLN A 146 8.65 4.68 19.92
CA GLN A 146 7.43 4.02 20.40
C GLN A 146 6.75 3.20 19.31
N LEU A 147 6.72 3.68 18.05
CA LEU A 147 6.18 2.92 16.92
C LEU A 147 7.04 1.68 16.61
N LYS A 148 8.37 1.77 16.72
CA LYS A 148 9.29 0.61 16.57
C LYS A 148 9.15 -0.38 17.73
N ASP A 149 8.95 0.12 18.95
CA ASP A 149 8.81 -0.71 20.15
C ASP A 149 7.44 -1.39 20.24
N GLN A 150 6.37 -0.76 19.76
CA GLN A 150 5.07 -1.42 19.56
C GLN A 150 5.15 -2.54 18.52
N GLN A 151 6.01 -2.42 17.51
CA GLN A 151 6.27 -3.52 16.57
C GLN A 151 7.07 -4.66 17.22
N ARG A 152 7.98 -4.35 18.17
CA ARG A 152 8.78 -5.35 18.90
C ARG A 152 8.01 -6.02 20.05
N SER A 153 7.14 -5.33 20.78
CA SER A 153 6.35 -5.91 21.88
C SER A 153 5.22 -6.84 21.41
N THR A 154 4.85 -6.80 20.12
CA THR A 154 4.00 -7.82 19.49
C THR A 154 4.74 -9.12 19.07
N ARG A 155 6.04 -9.28 19.35
CA ARG A 155 6.78 -10.54 19.08
C ARG A 155 6.43 -11.71 20.01
N GLY A 156 5.64 -11.49 21.06
CA GLY A 156 5.11 -12.60 21.86
C GLY A 156 3.88 -13.28 21.25
N ASN A 157 3.15 -12.63 20.32
CA ASN A 157 1.89 -13.20 19.84
C ASN A 157 1.36 -12.63 18.50
N ARG A 158 2.23 -12.38 17.49
CA ARG A 158 1.77 -12.07 16.13
C ARG A 158 2.57 -12.81 15.06
N LYS A 159 1.82 -13.43 14.16
CA LYS A 159 2.23 -14.25 13.00
C LYS A 159 3.35 -13.57 12.18
N PRO A 160 4.24 -14.37 11.55
CA PRO A 160 5.38 -13.87 10.79
C PRO A 160 4.96 -12.81 9.78
N GLN A 161 5.84 -11.83 9.52
CA GLN A 161 5.62 -10.83 8.48
C GLN A 161 5.47 -11.55 7.14
N ILE A 162 4.22 -11.62 6.71
CA ILE A 162 3.79 -12.25 5.48
C ILE A 162 4.48 -11.52 4.33
N SER A 163 5.36 -12.22 3.62
CA SER A 163 6.06 -11.68 2.45
C SER A 163 5.05 -11.20 1.39
N LEU A 164 5.44 -10.32 0.46
CA LEU A 164 4.55 -9.90 -0.64
C LEU A 164 3.95 -11.11 -1.39
N THR A 165 4.76 -12.15 -1.59
CA THR A 165 4.35 -13.42 -2.20
C THR A 165 3.31 -14.15 -1.35
N GLU A 166 3.49 -14.15 -0.03
CA GLU A 166 2.58 -14.79 0.91
C GLU A 166 1.30 -13.95 1.12
N GLN A 167 1.36 -12.63 0.95
CA GLN A 167 0.19 -11.76 0.94
C GLN A 167 -0.65 -12.04 -0.31
N PHE A 168 0.00 -12.16 -1.47
CA PHE A 168 -0.67 -12.50 -2.71
C PHE A 168 -1.29 -13.91 -2.64
N ALA A 169 -0.53 -14.90 -2.17
CA ALA A 169 -1.05 -16.25 -1.95
C ALA A 169 -2.22 -16.23 -0.96
N SER A 170 -2.11 -15.50 0.15
CA SER A 170 -3.19 -15.41 1.14
C SER A 170 -4.43 -14.70 0.61
N ALA A 171 -4.30 -13.72 -0.27
CA ALA A 171 -5.42 -13.05 -0.91
C ALA A 171 -6.12 -14.01 -1.88
N LEU A 172 -5.35 -14.74 -2.68
CA LEU A 172 -5.84 -15.74 -3.64
C LEU A 172 -6.54 -16.91 -2.92
N TYR A 173 -5.95 -17.42 -1.84
CA TYR A 173 -6.57 -18.46 -1.00
C TYR A 173 -7.79 -17.96 -0.22
N LYS A 174 -7.82 -16.69 0.21
CA LYS A 174 -9.01 -16.10 0.85
C LYS A 174 -10.15 -15.89 -0.13
N GLU A 175 -9.85 -15.50 -1.36
CA GLU A 175 -10.85 -15.39 -2.42
C GLU A 175 -11.44 -16.76 -2.77
N GLN A 176 -10.59 -17.79 -2.86
CA GLN A 176 -11.02 -19.16 -3.06
C GLN A 176 -11.81 -19.72 -1.86
N GLN A 177 -11.40 -19.41 -0.62
CA GLN A 177 -12.14 -19.80 0.58
C GLN A 177 -13.45 -19.03 0.76
N GLN A 178 -13.52 -17.76 0.37
CA GLN A 178 -14.78 -17.01 0.36
C GLN A 178 -15.74 -17.56 -0.70
N GLN A 179 -15.24 -17.96 -1.87
CA GLN A 179 -16.05 -18.69 -2.84
C GLN A 179 -16.53 -20.04 -2.27
N GLN A 180 -15.69 -20.79 -1.56
CA GLN A 180 -16.12 -22.05 -0.91
C GLN A 180 -17.05 -21.86 0.30
N GLN A 181 -16.92 -20.78 1.07
CA GLN A 181 -17.84 -20.50 2.19
C GLN A 181 -19.19 -19.97 1.71
N GLN A 182 -19.24 -19.22 0.61
CA GLN A 182 -20.51 -18.91 -0.06
C GLN A 182 -21.17 -20.20 -0.61
N GLN A 183 -20.39 -21.17 -1.11
CA GLN A 183 -20.90 -22.47 -1.56
C GLN A 183 -21.50 -23.32 -0.42
N GLN A 184 -21.03 -23.20 0.83
CA GLN A 184 -21.55 -24.01 1.94
C GLN A 184 -22.70 -23.38 2.74
N GLN A 185 -22.94 -22.06 2.61
CA GLN A 185 -24.00 -21.37 3.37
C GLN A 185 -25.16 -20.83 2.52
N GLN A 186 -25.19 -21.08 1.20
CA GLN A 186 -26.39 -20.81 0.40
C GLN A 186 -27.47 -21.85 0.71
N GLN A 187 -28.17 -21.67 1.83
CA GLN A 187 -29.49 -22.25 2.00
C GLN A 187 -30.43 -21.60 0.98
N TRP A 188 -30.74 -22.34 -0.09
CA TRP A 188 -31.68 -21.95 -1.13
C TRP A 188 -33.09 -21.84 -0.55
N SER A 189 -33.40 -20.67 0.01
CA SER A 189 -34.73 -20.37 0.54
C SER A 189 -35.70 -20.12 -0.61
N ARG A 190 -36.99 -20.47 -0.43
CA ARG A 190 -38.04 -20.22 -1.44
C ARG A 190 -38.07 -18.76 -1.91
N SER A 191 -37.84 -17.82 -0.99
CA SER A 191 -37.70 -16.39 -1.29
C SER A 191 -36.53 -16.09 -2.22
N SER A 192 -35.36 -16.71 -2.01
CA SER A 192 -34.19 -16.49 -2.86
C SER A 192 -34.38 -16.96 -4.31
N ILE A 193 -35.22 -17.97 -4.53
CA ILE A 193 -35.55 -18.51 -5.87
C ILE A 193 -36.55 -17.57 -6.57
N LEU A 194 -37.57 -17.11 -5.85
CA LEU A 194 -38.59 -16.20 -6.40
C LEU A 194 -38.03 -14.80 -6.73
N GLU A 195 -37.07 -14.33 -5.93
CA GLU A 195 -36.47 -12.99 -6.09
C GLU A 195 -35.35 -12.95 -7.15
N GLN A 196 -35.02 -14.09 -7.78
CA GLN A 196 -33.96 -14.15 -8.76
C GLN A 196 -34.35 -13.39 -10.05
N LYS A 197 -33.59 -12.33 -10.36
CA LYS A 197 -33.90 -11.38 -11.44
C LYS A 197 -33.82 -11.98 -12.85
N LEU A 198 -33.08 -13.07 -13.00
CA LEU A 198 -32.89 -13.75 -14.28
C LEU A 198 -33.92 -14.86 -14.52
N PHE A 199 -34.86 -15.07 -13.59
CA PHE A 199 -35.90 -16.07 -13.74
C PHE A 199 -37.14 -15.46 -14.39
N MET A 200 -37.54 -16.09 -15.48
CA MET A 200 -38.74 -15.78 -16.23
C MET A 200 -39.74 -16.91 -16.00
N TRP A 201 -40.93 -16.54 -15.54
CA TRP A 201 -42.00 -17.47 -15.23
C TRP A 201 -43.09 -17.37 -16.29
N ASP A 202 -43.52 -18.51 -16.80
CA ASP A 202 -44.75 -18.61 -17.57
C ASP A 202 -45.96 -18.19 -16.70
N PRO A 203 -46.83 -17.25 -17.15
CA PRO A 203 -48.00 -16.81 -16.40
C PRO A 203 -48.97 -17.92 -16.02
N GLN A 204 -48.96 -19.05 -16.75
CA GLN A 204 -49.83 -20.20 -16.48
C GLN A 204 -49.27 -21.15 -15.43
N LEU A 205 -48.03 -20.93 -14.98
CA LEU A 205 -47.34 -21.76 -14.03
C LEU A 205 -47.68 -21.35 -12.59
N ASN A 206 -47.90 -22.33 -11.72
CA ASN A 206 -47.93 -22.06 -10.29
C ASN A 206 -46.49 -21.95 -9.77
N SER A 207 -45.99 -20.71 -9.70
CA SER A 207 -44.61 -20.41 -9.30
C SER A 207 -44.26 -21.00 -7.93
N SER A 208 -45.18 -21.03 -6.96
CA SER A 208 -44.95 -21.63 -5.65
C SER A 208 -44.68 -23.14 -5.73
N HIS A 209 -45.44 -23.87 -6.54
CA HIS A 209 -45.26 -25.32 -6.70
C HIS A 209 -43.92 -25.66 -7.35
N VAL A 210 -43.55 -24.90 -8.37
CA VAL A 210 -42.30 -25.12 -9.11
C VAL A 210 -41.08 -24.73 -8.27
N VAL A 211 -41.17 -23.65 -7.48
CA VAL A 211 -40.11 -23.26 -6.53
C VAL A 211 -39.87 -24.35 -5.47
N ASP A 212 -40.94 -24.97 -4.97
CA ASP A 212 -40.83 -26.03 -3.96
C ASP A 212 -40.08 -27.23 -4.54
N LYS A 213 -40.50 -27.71 -5.72
CA LYS A 213 -39.84 -28.80 -6.46
C LYS A 213 -38.39 -28.44 -6.85
N PHE A 214 -38.16 -27.21 -7.28
CA PHE A 214 -36.85 -26.75 -7.71
C PHE A 214 -35.88 -26.58 -6.54
N SER A 215 -36.37 -26.20 -5.35
CA SER A 215 -35.54 -26.10 -4.15
C SER A 215 -34.93 -27.44 -3.73
N GLU A 216 -35.62 -28.55 -4.03
CA GLU A 216 -35.12 -29.91 -3.80
C GLU A 216 -34.07 -30.33 -4.85
N TRP A 217 -34.22 -29.87 -6.09
CA TRP A 217 -33.30 -30.22 -7.18
C TRP A 217 -32.04 -29.39 -7.21
N LEU A 218 -32.14 -28.12 -6.80
CA LEU A 218 -31.08 -27.12 -6.85
C LEU A 218 -29.71 -27.63 -6.40
N PRO A 219 -29.57 -28.34 -5.26
CA PRO A 219 -28.28 -28.88 -4.83
C PRO A 219 -27.65 -29.88 -5.81
N HIS A 220 -28.47 -30.56 -6.62
CA HIS A 220 -28.05 -31.60 -7.56
C HIS A 220 -27.75 -31.03 -8.97
N LEU A 221 -28.15 -29.79 -9.24
CA LEU A 221 -28.08 -29.15 -10.56
C LEU A 221 -26.84 -28.28 -10.78
N GLN A 222 -25.85 -28.32 -9.88
CA GLN A 222 -24.63 -27.49 -9.94
C GLN A 222 -24.93 -26.02 -10.24
N PRO A 223 -25.71 -25.34 -9.36
CA PRO A 223 -26.17 -23.97 -9.59
C PRO A 223 -25.01 -23.00 -9.79
N GLU A 224 -23.79 -23.30 -9.33
CA GLU A 224 -22.60 -22.46 -9.48
C GLU A 224 -22.26 -22.15 -10.95
N GLN A 225 -22.67 -23.02 -11.87
CA GLN A 225 -22.37 -22.89 -13.29
C GLN A 225 -23.32 -21.93 -14.02
N TRP A 226 -24.56 -21.78 -13.56
CA TRP A 226 -25.61 -21.07 -14.31
C TRP A 226 -26.44 -20.08 -13.46
N TRP A 227 -26.53 -20.26 -12.14
CA TRP A 227 -27.30 -19.42 -11.23
C TRP A 227 -26.79 -17.97 -11.23
N GLY A 228 -27.66 -17.02 -11.56
CA GLY A 228 -27.31 -15.61 -11.64
C GLY A 228 -26.42 -15.23 -12.84
N LYS A 229 -26.10 -16.18 -13.71
CA LYS A 229 -25.28 -15.99 -14.93
C LYS A 229 -26.09 -16.18 -16.21
N LEU A 230 -27.02 -17.14 -16.23
CA LEU A 230 -27.85 -17.46 -17.38
C LEU A 230 -29.33 -17.12 -17.12
N PRO A 231 -30.01 -16.43 -18.06
CA PRO A 231 -31.47 -16.30 -18.03
C PRO A 231 -32.11 -17.69 -18.01
N THR A 232 -33.07 -17.90 -17.11
CA THR A 232 -33.76 -19.18 -16.95
C THR A 232 -35.25 -18.99 -17.12
N LEU A 233 -35.86 -19.75 -18.02
CA LEU A 233 -37.28 -19.70 -18.35
C LEU A 233 -37.98 -20.97 -17.85
N PHE A 234 -38.97 -20.81 -16.98
CA PHE A 234 -39.83 -21.89 -16.50
C PHE A 234 -41.11 -21.93 -17.34
N LEU A 235 -41.35 -23.07 -18.00
CA LEU A 235 -42.49 -23.28 -18.89
C LEU A 235 -43.41 -24.39 -18.38
N SER A 236 -44.71 -24.22 -18.64
CA SER A 236 -45.65 -25.33 -18.50
C SER A 236 -45.35 -26.40 -19.55
N ALA A 237 -45.50 -27.67 -19.19
CA ALA A 237 -45.32 -28.80 -20.11
C ALA A 237 -46.27 -28.75 -21.33
N GLN A 238 -47.34 -27.97 -21.23
CA GLN A 238 -48.31 -27.76 -22.30
C GLN A 238 -47.85 -26.74 -23.35
N ILE A 239 -46.82 -25.93 -23.04
CA ILE A 239 -46.30 -24.91 -23.96
C ILE A 239 -45.17 -25.52 -24.80
N PRO A 240 -45.24 -25.43 -26.14
CA PRO A 240 -44.16 -25.88 -27.00
C PRO A 240 -42.90 -25.05 -26.73
N ARG A 241 -41.76 -25.74 -26.54
CA ARG A 241 -40.48 -25.09 -26.26
C ARG A 241 -40.11 -24.14 -27.42
N PRO A 242 -39.65 -22.92 -27.13
CA PRO A 242 -39.17 -22.01 -28.15
C PRO A 242 -38.00 -22.66 -28.90
N SER A 243 -38.09 -22.71 -30.23
CA SER A 243 -37.09 -23.37 -31.08
C SER A 243 -36.20 -22.35 -31.80
N GLY A 244 -35.00 -22.79 -32.20
CA GLY A 244 -34.08 -21.99 -33.02
C GLY A 244 -33.36 -20.86 -32.29
N THR A 245 -33.24 -19.71 -32.94
CA THR A 245 -32.46 -18.54 -32.46
C THR A 245 -33.06 -17.87 -31.22
N MET A 246 -34.35 -18.07 -30.94
CA MET A 246 -35.05 -17.44 -29.79
C MET A 246 -34.69 -18.07 -28.44
N ALA A 247 -34.21 -19.32 -28.43
CA ALA A 247 -33.80 -20.02 -27.20
C ALA A 247 -32.28 -19.98 -26.96
N LYS A 248 -31.52 -19.28 -27.81
CA LYS A 248 -30.06 -19.24 -27.72
C LYS A 248 -29.64 -18.46 -26.45
N GLY A 249 -28.92 -19.14 -25.56
CA GLY A 249 -28.38 -18.54 -24.33
C GLY A 249 -29.38 -18.46 -23.17
N ILE A 250 -30.54 -19.12 -23.27
CA ILE A 250 -31.55 -19.20 -22.20
C ILE A 250 -31.66 -20.66 -21.74
N LEU A 251 -31.58 -20.89 -20.43
CA LEU A 251 -31.86 -22.19 -19.83
C LEU A 251 -33.38 -22.37 -19.74
N ILE A 252 -33.92 -23.46 -20.29
CA ILE A 252 -35.37 -23.72 -20.29
C ILE A 252 -35.66 -24.93 -19.40
N LEU A 253 -36.50 -24.72 -18.39
CA LEU A 253 -36.95 -25.74 -17.45
C LEU A 253 -38.47 -25.92 -17.60
N ASP A 254 -38.95 -27.15 -17.50
CA ASP A 254 -40.38 -27.44 -17.52
C ASP A 254 -40.87 -28.09 -16.23
N ASP A 255 -42.16 -27.93 -15.94
CA ASP A 255 -42.80 -28.49 -14.74
C ASP A 255 -42.92 -30.03 -14.78
N SER A 256 -42.90 -30.65 -15.96
CA SER A 256 -42.93 -32.10 -16.13
C SER A 256 -41.58 -32.80 -15.88
N MET A 257 -40.49 -32.05 -15.72
CA MET A 257 -39.18 -32.62 -15.42
C MET A 257 -39.24 -33.42 -14.11
N THR A 258 -38.45 -34.50 -14.04
CA THR A 258 -38.28 -35.33 -12.84
C THR A 258 -36.81 -35.67 -12.69
N MET A 259 -36.33 -35.75 -11.44
CA MET A 259 -34.98 -36.23 -11.14
C MET A 259 -34.99 -37.75 -11.22
N ASP A 260 -34.62 -38.32 -12.36
CA ASP A 260 -34.50 -39.77 -12.49
C ASP A 260 -33.27 -40.30 -11.74
N GLY A 261 -33.52 -41.06 -10.67
CA GLY A 261 -32.49 -41.74 -9.88
C GLY A 261 -32.04 -43.09 -10.46
N ASN A 262 -32.61 -43.56 -11.57
CA ASN A 262 -32.25 -44.83 -12.19
C ASN A 262 -32.17 -44.72 -13.72
N GLN A 263 -30.99 -45.03 -14.25
CA GLN A 263 -30.75 -45.21 -15.68
C GLN A 263 -31.56 -46.39 -16.21
N THR A 264 -32.69 -46.16 -16.90
CA THR A 264 -33.15 -47.03 -18.00
C THR A 264 -34.21 -46.34 -18.87
N HIS A 265 -33.80 -46.01 -20.10
CA HIS A 265 -34.53 -45.95 -21.37
C HIS A 265 -35.94 -45.34 -21.47
N HIS A 266 -36.00 -44.23 -22.23
CA HIS A 266 -37.17 -43.57 -22.87
C HIS A 266 -38.31 -43.19 -21.90
N THR A 267 -38.56 -41.92 -21.59
CA THR A 267 -38.63 -40.71 -22.40
C THR A 267 -38.56 -39.52 -21.44
N HIS A 268 -37.90 -38.44 -21.83
CA HIS A 268 -37.72 -37.20 -21.03
C HIS A 268 -36.91 -37.35 -19.73
N THR A 269 -35.80 -38.07 -19.82
CA THR A 269 -34.79 -38.22 -18.76
C THR A 269 -33.81 -37.05 -18.79
N PHE A 270 -33.39 -36.59 -17.60
CA PHE A 270 -32.26 -35.68 -17.39
C PHE A 270 -30.98 -36.32 -17.93
N HIS A 271 -30.67 -36.14 -19.22
CA HIS A 271 -29.31 -36.42 -19.68
C HIS A 271 -28.40 -35.50 -18.91
N SER A 272 -27.39 -36.10 -18.24
CA SER A 272 -26.26 -35.43 -17.61
C SER A 272 -26.04 -34.05 -18.21
N LEU A 273 -25.85 -33.04 -17.36
CA LEU A 273 -25.46 -31.69 -17.77
C LEU A 273 -24.28 -31.72 -18.75
N ASP A 274 -23.47 -32.79 -18.81
CA ASP A 274 -22.48 -33.03 -19.87
C ASP A 274 -23.05 -32.93 -21.29
N SER A 275 -24.23 -33.49 -21.58
CA SER A 275 -24.78 -33.52 -22.95
C SER A 275 -25.51 -32.24 -23.35
N CYS A 276 -26.04 -31.46 -22.38
CA CYS A 276 -26.57 -30.13 -22.66
C CYS A 276 -25.47 -29.07 -22.75
N PHE A 277 -24.38 -29.25 -21.99
CA PHE A 277 -23.17 -28.41 -22.13
C PHE A 277 -22.46 -28.66 -23.47
N PHE A 278 -22.52 -29.87 -24.04
CA PHE A 278 -21.88 -30.15 -25.33
C PHE A 278 -22.50 -29.44 -26.55
N ILE A 279 -23.71 -28.89 -26.46
CA ILE A 279 -24.36 -28.21 -27.60
C ILE A 279 -24.23 -26.67 -27.55
N TYR A 280 -23.78 -26.08 -26.44
CA TYR A 280 -23.51 -24.63 -26.38
C TYR A 280 -22.19 -24.20 -25.73
N LEU A 281 -21.24 -25.12 -25.48
CA LEU A 281 -19.85 -24.74 -25.19
C LEU A 281 -19.07 -24.21 -26.42
N PHE A 282 -19.65 -24.25 -27.62
CA PHE A 282 -19.02 -23.67 -28.82
C PHE A 282 -19.22 -22.14 -28.93
N ALA A 283 -20.04 -21.52 -28.07
CA ALA A 283 -20.30 -20.09 -28.15
C ALA A 283 -19.32 -19.22 -27.33
N PHE A 284 -18.42 -19.83 -26.55
CA PHE A 284 -17.43 -19.09 -25.74
C PHE A 284 -16.09 -18.83 -26.45
N TRP A 285 -15.99 -19.13 -27.75
CA TRP A 285 -14.80 -18.89 -28.59
C TRP A 285 -15.03 -17.88 -29.73
N LEU A 286 -16.11 -17.09 -29.67
CA LEU A 286 -16.48 -16.14 -30.74
C LEU A 286 -16.83 -14.73 -30.22
N PHE A 287 -16.17 -14.34 -29.14
CA PHE A 287 -16.03 -12.94 -28.72
C PHE A 287 -14.57 -12.67 -28.31
N ASP A 288 -13.70 -12.80 -29.31
CA ASP A 288 -12.53 -11.94 -29.56
C ASP A 288 -12.38 -11.83 -31.10
#